data_AF-A0A2E6T7L5-F1
#
_entry.id   AF-A0A2E6T7L5-F1
#
_cell.length_a   1.000
_cell.length_b   1.000
_cell.length_c   1.000
_cell.angle_alpha   90.00
_cell.angle_beta   90.00
_cell.angle_gamma   90.00
#
_symmetry.space_group_name_H-M   'P 1'
#
loop_
_entity.id
_entity.type
_entity.pdbx_description
1 polymer ?
#
loop_
_entity_poly.entity_id
_entity_poly.type
_entity_poly.pdbx_seq_one_letter_code
_entity_poly.pdbx_strand_id
1 'polypeptide(L)'
;MTMLQNRVKSKTFVWLFTSCIFLILLIWIGGLTRLTGSGLSITKWELFSGILPPFGEIKWNEYFQLYKKIPEYQKINYGMSIKEFKFI
;
A
#
# COMPACT_ATOMS: atom_id res chain seq x y z
N MET A 1 -42.10 -21.52 -5.58
CA MET A 1 -41.74 -20.09 -5.43
C MET A 1 -40.79 -19.82 -4.25
N THR A 2 -40.99 -20.42 -3.06
CA THR A 2 -40.22 -20.16 -1.82
C THR A 2 -38.76 -20.60 -1.81
N MET A 3 -38.43 -21.76 -2.40
CA MET A 3 -37.06 -22.31 -2.42
C MET A 3 -36.08 -21.49 -3.27
N LEU A 4 -36.55 -20.87 -4.37
CA LEU A 4 -35.74 -19.99 -5.20
C LEU A 4 -35.46 -18.66 -4.46
N GLN A 5 -36.48 -18.10 -3.81
CA GLN A 5 -36.36 -16.89 -2.98
C GLN A 5 -35.30 -17.05 -1.88
N ASN A 6 -35.28 -18.21 -1.19
CA ASN A 6 -34.31 -18.48 -0.13
C ASN A 6 -32.88 -18.63 -0.64
N ARG A 7 -32.68 -19.25 -1.82
CA ARG A 7 -31.36 -19.32 -2.46
C ARG A 7 -30.84 -17.96 -2.88
N VAL A 8 -31.68 -17.09 -3.45
CA VAL A 8 -31.26 -15.72 -3.82
C VAL A 8 -30.92 -14.91 -2.57
N LYS A 9 -31.77 -14.94 -1.54
CA LYS A 9 -31.50 -14.27 -0.25
C LYS A 9 -30.17 -14.72 0.37
N SER A 10 -29.87 -16.02 0.34
CA SER A 10 -28.60 -16.56 0.85
C SER A 10 -27.39 -16.08 0.04
N LYS A 11 -27.47 -16.03 -1.30
CA LYS A 11 -26.39 -15.49 -2.15
C LYS A 11 -26.17 -13.99 -1.94
N THR A 12 -27.25 -13.21 -1.85
CA THR A 12 -27.16 -11.77 -1.55
C THR A 12 -26.56 -11.53 -0.17
N PHE A 13 -26.95 -12.32 0.84
CA PHE A 13 -26.38 -12.24 2.17
C PHE A 13 -24.87 -12.53 2.17
N VAL A 14 -24.44 -13.62 1.52
CA VAL A 14 -23.01 -13.96 1.39
C VAL A 14 -22.24 -12.85 0.69
N TRP A 15 -22.79 -12.29 -0.39
CA TRP A 15 -22.16 -11.18 -1.11
C TRP A 15 -22.03 -9.91 -0.25
N LEU A 16 -23.10 -9.51 0.45
CA LEU A 16 -23.05 -8.35 1.36
C LEU A 16 -22.06 -8.58 2.51
N PHE A 17 -22.08 -9.77 3.10
CA PHE A 17 -21.19 -10.12 4.20
C PHE A 17 -19.72 -10.10 3.77
N THR A 18 -19.38 -10.66 2.61
CA THR A 18 -18.00 -10.60 2.09
C THR A 18 -17.59 -9.17 1.77
N SER A 19 -18.46 -8.34 1.17
CA SER A 19 -18.18 -6.92 0.95
C SER A 19 -17.92 -6.16 2.25
N CYS A 20 -18.70 -6.40 3.31
CA CYS A 20 -18.46 -5.81 4.62
C CYS A 20 -17.10 -6.24 5.21
N ILE A 21 -16.74 -7.52 5.08
CA ILE A 21 -15.41 -8.00 5.49
C ILE A 21 -14.30 -7.26 4.74
N PHE A 22 -14.42 -7.12 3.41
CA PHE A 22 -13.44 -6.37 2.62
C PHE A 22 -13.32 -4.92 3.08
N LEU A 23 -14.42 -4.24 3.39
CA LEU A 23 -14.38 -2.87 3.91
C LEU A 23 -13.64 -2.79 5.24
N ILE A 24 -13.90 -3.72 6.16
CA ILE A 24 -13.20 -3.78 7.45
C ILE A 24 -11.70 -4.00 7.22
N LEU A 25 -11.33 -4.92 6.32
CA LEU A 25 -9.94 -5.18 5.96
C LEU A 25 -9.25 -3.94 5.37
N LEU A 26 -9.90 -3.22 4.46
CA LEU A 26 -9.35 -2.00 3.87
C LEU A 26 -9.10 -0.92 4.92
N ILE A 27 -10.03 -0.74 5.87
CA ILE A 27 -9.86 0.20 6.99
C ILE A 27 -8.70 -0.25 7.88
N TRP A 28 -8.61 -1.54 8.21
CA TRP A 28 -7.53 -2.08 9.03
C TRP A 28 -6.16 -1.90 8.38
N ILE A 29 -6.01 -2.29 7.12
CA ILE A 29 -4.76 -2.18 6.38
C ILE A 29 -4.36 -0.70 6.23
N GLY A 30 -5.28 0.16 5.77
CA GLY A 30 -5.02 1.58 5.62
C GLY A 30 -4.70 2.28 6.95
N GLY A 31 -5.38 1.89 8.03
CA GLY A 31 -5.11 2.36 9.38
C GLY A 31 -3.70 1.95 9.85
N LEU A 32 -3.33 0.67 9.66
CA LEU A 32 -2.01 0.18 10.02
C LEU A 32 -0.90 0.89 9.24
N THR A 33 -1.02 1.01 7.91
CA THR A 33 -0.06 1.73 7.05
C THR A 33 0.12 3.19 7.47
N ARG A 34 -0.94 3.84 7.98
CA ARG A 34 -0.85 5.20 8.51
C ARG A 34 -0.15 5.26 9.87
N LEU A 35 -0.39 4.28 10.75
CA LEU A 35 0.24 4.22 12.07
C LEU A 35 1.73 3.86 11.98
N THR A 36 2.12 2.98 11.07
CA THR A 36 3.53 2.60 10.87
C THR A 36 4.31 3.64 10.05
N GLY A 37 3.62 4.61 9.45
CA GLY A 37 4.24 5.63 8.60
C GLY A 37 4.75 5.10 7.26
N SER A 38 4.55 3.81 6.93
CA SER A 38 5.07 3.21 5.69
C SER A 38 4.43 3.76 4.41
N GLY A 39 3.31 4.49 4.53
CA GLY A 39 2.72 5.22 3.41
C GLY A 39 3.45 6.52 3.05
N LEU A 40 4.33 7.04 3.92
CA LEU A 40 5.03 8.31 3.70
C LEU A 40 6.23 8.17 2.76
N SER A 41 6.80 6.97 2.63
CA SER A 41 8.02 6.72 1.86
C SER A 41 7.77 6.38 0.39
N ILE A 42 6.49 6.31 -0.02
CA ILE A 42 6.10 5.97 -1.40
C ILE A 42 6.40 7.14 -2.34
N THR A 43 7.42 6.98 -3.19
CA THR A 43 7.85 8.02 -4.14
C THR A 43 7.07 8.00 -5.46
N LYS A 44 6.63 6.83 -5.89
CA LYS A 44 5.81 6.59 -7.10
C LYS A 44 4.90 5.39 -6.87
N TRP A 45 3.70 5.45 -7.41
CA TRP A 45 2.77 4.32 -7.37
C TRP A 45 3.00 3.43 -8.59
N GLU A 46 3.71 2.32 -8.41
CA GLU A 46 3.95 1.30 -9.45
C GLU A 46 3.30 -0.02 -9.04
N LEU A 47 2.22 -0.40 -9.72
CA LEU A 47 1.37 -1.55 -9.36
C LEU A 47 2.13 -2.89 -9.32
N PHE A 48 3.08 -3.09 -10.23
CA PHE A 48 3.87 -4.33 -10.34
C PHE A 48 5.31 -4.16 -9.87
N SER A 49 5.92 -3.01 -10.14
CA SER A 49 7.33 -2.76 -9.86
C SER A 49 7.60 -2.20 -8.45
N GLY A 50 6.57 -1.77 -7.71
CA GLY A 50 6.71 -1.30 -6.33
C GLY A 50 6.89 -2.41 -5.28
N ILE A 51 6.71 -3.67 -5.66
CA ILE A 51 6.83 -4.83 -4.75
C ILE A 51 8.27 -5.35 -4.70
N LEU A 52 9.02 -5.20 -5.78
CA LEU A 52 10.39 -5.68 -5.90
C LEU A 52 11.37 -4.51 -5.86
N PRO A 53 12.53 -4.65 -5.18
CA PRO A 53 13.52 -3.61 -5.16
C PRO A 53 13.99 -3.27 -6.59
N PRO A 54 14.33 -2.00 -6.88
CA PRO A 54 14.84 -1.60 -8.18
C PRO A 54 16.05 -2.43 -8.61
N PHE A 55 16.00 -2.96 -9.84
CA PHE A 55 17.15 -3.64 -10.43
C PHE A 55 18.15 -2.62 -10.99
N GLY A 56 19.36 -2.61 -10.43
CA GLY A 56 20.49 -1.80 -10.91
C GLY A 56 20.63 -0.43 -10.26
N GLU A 57 21.86 0.11 -10.26
CA GLU A 57 22.21 1.34 -9.54
C GLU A 57 21.55 2.61 -10.10
N ILE A 58 21.33 2.65 -11.42
CA ILE A 58 20.71 3.81 -12.09
C ILE A 58 19.30 4.05 -11.53
N LYS A 59 18.47 2.99 -11.47
CA LYS A 59 17.14 3.08 -10.90
C LYS A 59 17.18 3.43 -9.42
N TRP A 60 18.09 2.85 -8.64
CA TRP A 60 18.27 3.23 -7.24
C TRP A 60 18.53 4.73 -7.07
N ASN A 61 19.39 5.33 -7.91
CA ASN A 61 19.63 6.76 -7.92
C ASN A 61 18.36 7.55 -8.28
N GLU A 62 17.61 7.14 -9.29
CA GLU A 62 16.35 7.80 -9.67
C GLU A 62 15.33 7.81 -8.53
N TYR A 63 15.10 6.64 -7.91
CA TYR A 63 14.21 6.49 -6.76
C TYR A 63 14.68 7.33 -5.56
N PHE A 64 15.98 7.34 -5.30
CA PHE A 64 16.54 8.16 -4.23
C PHE A 64 16.38 9.67 -4.50
N GLN A 65 16.54 10.13 -5.74
CA GLN A 65 16.26 11.53 -6.11
C GLN A 65 14.79 11.89 -5.94
N LEU A 66 13.87 10.96 -6.18
CA LEU A 66 12.45 11.16 -5.89
C LEU A 66 12.19 11.19 -4.38
N TYR A 67 12.84 10.30 -3.61
CA TYR A 67 12.75 10.28 -2.15
C TYR A 67 13.21 11.60 -1.53
N LYS A 68 14.26 12.23 -2.06
CA LYS A 68 14.71 13.56 -1.59
C LYS A 68 13.68 14.68 -1.71
N LYS A 69 12.68 14.52 -2.59
CA LYS A 69 11.62 15.51 -2.82
C LYS A 69 10.47 15.38 -1.82
N ILE A 70 10.32 14.24 -1.16
CA ILE A 70 9.21 14.03 -0.23
C ILE A 70 9.53 14.56 1.18
N PRO A 71 8.50 14.93 1.97
CA PRO A 71 8.70 15.48 3.31
C PRO A 71 9.46 14.56 4.27
N GLU A 72 9.38 13.24 4.08
CA GLU A 72 10.07 12.27 4.94
C GLU A 72 11.58 12.44 4.90
N TYR A 73 12.17 12.54 3.69
CA TYR A 73 13.59 12.87 3.56
C TYR A 73 13.91 14.25 4.13
N GLN A 74 13.07 15.24 3.87
CA GLN A 74 13.35 16.62 4.28
C GLN A 74 13.26 16.83 5.79
N LYS A 75 12.37 16.11 6.48
CA LYS A 75 12.05 16.33 7.90
C LYS A 75 12.62 15.27 8.84
N ILE A 76 12.78 14.04 8.36
CA ILE A 76 13.18 12.89 9.20
C ILE A 76 14.55 12.37 8.78
N ASN A 77 14.75 12.14 7.48
CA ASN A 77 15.95 11.47 6.94
C ASN A 77 16.90 12.43 6.21
N TYR A 78 17.01 13.67 6.67
CA TYR A 78 17.80 14.69 5.98
C TYR A 78 19.30 14.35 6.03
N GLY A 79 19.95 14.32 4.87
CA GLY A 79 21.36 13.95 4.76
C GLY A 79 21.61 12.44 4.67
N MET A 80 20.56 11.62 4.64
CA MET A 80 20.65 10.18 4.43
C MET A 80 21.43 9.86 3.14
N SER A 81 22.22 8.80 3.17
CA SER A 81 22.96 8.27 2.03
C SER A 81 22.12 7.29 1.20
N ILE A 82 22.54 7.04 -0.05
CA ILE A 82 21.87 6.03 -0.89
C ILE A 82 21.98 4.60 -0.31
N LYS A 83 23.03 4.32 0.49
CA LYS A 83 23.19 3.01 1.12
C LYS A 83 22.10 2.80 2.17
N GLU A 84 21.85 3.81 3.01
CA GLU A 84 20.78 3.78 4.01
C GLU A 84 19.40 3.72 3.37
N PHE A 85 19.17 4.47 2.29
CA PHE A 85 17.92 4.42 1.51
C PHE A 85 17.57 3.02 0.99
N LYS A 86 18.57 2.19 0.66
CA LYS A 86 18.35 0.80 0.18
C LYS A 86 17.81 -0.16 1.25
N PHE A 87 17.82 0.23 2.53
CA PHE A 87 17.38 -0.61 3.66
C PHE A 87 16.02 -0.21 4.26
N ILE A 88 15.37 0.80 3.71
CA ILE A 88 14.02 1.26 4.10
C ILE A 88 12.98 0.60 3.21
#